data_AF-A0A2E5JLV4-F1
#
_entry.id   AF-A0A2E5JLV4-F1
#
_cell.length_a   1.000
_cell.length_b   1.000
_cell.length_c   1.000
_cell.angle_alpha   90.00
_cell.angle_beta   90.00
_cell.angle_gamma   90.00
#
_symmetry.space_group_name_H-M   'P 1'
#
loop_
_entity.id
_entity.type
_entity.pdbx_description
1 polymer ?
#
loop_
_entity_poly.entity_id
_entity_poly.type
_entity_poly.pdbx_seq_one_letter_code
_entity_poly.pdbx_strand_id
1 'polypeptide(L)'
;MKSQAMVKLAVAPSSAHEAAYPVPSDCIKPHSVHRGTTQYKVIKEFEVFGNEIHTWSDDEFILDYVARVTEDLFPAWFVTILEYRLASVFSAAVAHNGELANHWAGQARQKVIEGKHIDSSQDEPNRIHPERFTEYKRAF
;
A
#
# COMPACT_ATOMS: atom_id res chain seq x y z
N MET A 1 5.45 1.96 2.79
CA MET A 1 5.18 0.56 2.38
C MET A 1 5.95 -0.35 3.32
N LYS A 2 5.41 -1.50 3.73
CA LYS A 2 6.09 -2.43 4.63
C LYS A 2 6.34 -3.74 3.89
N SER A 3 7.54 -4.27 4.04
CA SER A 3 7.98 -5.53 3.46
C SER A 3 8.09 -6.57 4.56
N GLN A 4 7.55 -7.77 4.34
CA GLN A 4 7.60 -8.85 5.32
C GLN A 4 7.88 -10.19 4.66
N ALA A 5 8.83 -10.95 5.22
CA ALA A 5 9.07 -12.33 4.83
C ALA A 5 7.89 -13.21 5.29
N MET A 6 7.37 -14.00 4.38
CA MET A 6 6.18 -14.82 4.57
C MET A 6 6.57 -16.24 4.98
N VAL A 7 5.86 -16.79 5.97
CA VAL A 7 5.98 -18.19 6.39
C VAL A 7 4.80 -18.96 5.85
N LYS A 8 5.06 -20.10 5.19
CA LYS A 8 4.05 -20.96 4.60
C LYS A 8 3.11 -21.56 5.66
N LEU A 9 1.83 -21.64 5.36
CA LEU A 9 0.86 -22.39 6.16
C LEU A 9 1.05 -23.91 5.98
N ALA A 10 0.86 -24.66 7.06
CA ALA A 10 1.01 -26.12 7.05
C ALA A 10 -0.08 -26.86 6.23
N VAL A 11 -1.19 -26.18 5.93
CA VAL A 11 -2.31 -26.73 5.16
C VAL A 11 -2.29 -26.14 3.76
N ALA A 12 -2.32 -27.00 2.75
CA ALA A 12 -2.44 -26.58 1.36
C ALA A 12 -3.82 -25.97 1.10
N PRO A 13 -3.93 -24.92 0.26
CA PRO A 13 -5.21 -24.30 -0.04
C PRO A 13 -6.10 -25.27 -0.85
N SER A 14 -7.42 -25.17 -0.67
CA SER A 14 -8.39 -26.00 -1.40
C SER A 14 -8.58 -25.60 -2.88
N SER A 15 -7.93 -24.52 -3.30
CA SER A 15 -7.92 -24.02 -4.69
C SER A 15 -6.91 -24.78 -5.56
N ALA A 16 -6.82 -24.42 -6.84
CA ALA A 16 -5.82 -24.94 -7.77
C ALA A 16 -4.37 -24.50 -7.45
N HIS A 17 -4.04 -24.06 -6.23
CA HIS A 17 -2.72 -23.52 -5.87
C HIS A 17 -2.00 -24.50 -4.93
N GLU A 18 -0.67 -24.52 -4.96
CA GLU A 18 0.13 -25.50 -4.20
C GLU A 18 0.47 -25.04 -2.77
N ALA A 19 0.55 -23.73 -2.54
CA ALA A 19 0.93 -23.14 -1.25
C ALA A 19 0.02 -21.96 -0.85
N ALA A 20 -0.13 -21.77 0.46
CA ALA A 20 -0.85 -20.66 1.06
C ALA A 20 0.03 -19.93 2.09
N TYR A 21 -0.07 -18.61 2.14
CA TYR A 21 0.63 -17.73 3.08
C TYR A 21 -0.36 -16.81 3.79
N PRO A 22 -0.22 -16.58 5.11
CA PRO A 22 -1.16 -15.75 5.84
C PRO A 22 -0.94 -14.28 5.53
N VAL A 23 -2.01 -13.53 5.30
CA VAL A 23 -1.95 -12.07 5.18
C VAL A 23 -1.73 -11.47 6.57
N PRO A 24 -0.75 -10.55 6.74
CA PRO A 24 -0.52 -9.85 8.00
C PRO A 24 -1.79 -9.13 8.48
N SER A 25 -2.06 -9.16 9.79
CA SER A 25 -3.28 -8.55 10.37
C SER A 25 -3.36 -7.03 10.21
N ASP A 26 -2.22 -6.37 10.02
CA ASP A 26 -2.08 -4.95 9.74
C ASP A 26 -2.15 -4.63 8.24
N CYS A 27 -2.27 -5.62 7.36
CA CYS A 27 -2.33 -5.40 5.91
C CYS A 27 -3.70 -4.84 5.49
N ILE A 28 -3.70 -3.62 4.94
CA ILE A 28 -4.87 -3.01 4.29
C ILE A 28 -4.98 -3.50 2.85
N LYS A 29 -3.84 -3.54 2.14
CA LYS A 29 -3.79 -3.94 0.73
C LYS A 29 -2.43 -4.53 0.38
N PRO A 30 -2.37 -5.75 -0.21
CA PRO A 30 -1.14 -6.27 -0.78
C PRO A 30 -0.75 -5.50 -2.05
N HIS A 31 0.53 -5.16 -2.19
CA HIS A 31 1.06 -4.39 -3.30
C HIS A 31 1.81 -5.29 -4.30
N SER A 32 2.80 -6.04 -3.82
CA SER A 32 3.61 -6.94 -4.63
C SER A 32 4.15 -8.11 -3.81
N VAL A 33 4.36 -9.25 -4.47
CA VAL A 33 4.98 -10.44 -3.90
C VAL A 33 6.28 -10.69 -4.65
N HIS A 34 7.39 -10.76 -3.93
CA HIS A 34 8.73 -10.96 -4.47
C HIS A 34 9.30 -12.30 -4.04
N ARG A 35 10.04 -12.96 -4.94
CA ARG A 35 10.78 -14.19 -4.63
C ARG A 35 12.20 -13.87 -4.15
N GLY A 36 12.54 -14.27 -2.93
CA GLY A 36 13.86 -14.04 -2.32
C GLY A 36 14.18 -12.57 -2.00
N THR A 37 15.45 -12.26 -1.76
CA THR A 37 15.93 -10.93 -1.30
C THR A 37 15.91 -9.84 -2.38
N THR A 38 15.58 -10.19 -3.62
CA THR A 38 15.73 -9.28 -4.77
C THR A 38 14.36 -8.77 -5.25
N GLN A 39 14.17 -7.45 -5.16
CA GLN A 39 12.92 -6.75 -5.52
C GLN A 39 12.51 -6.90 -7.01
N TYR A 40 13.40 -7.38 -7.89
CA TYR A 40 13.15 -7.47 -9.32
C TYR A 40 12.33 -8.71 -9.76
N LYS A 41 12.21 -9.74 -8.91
CA LYS A 41 11.52 -10.99 -9.25
C LYS A 41 10.10 -11.02 -8.69
N VAL A 42 9.22 -10.24 -9.32
CA VAL A 42 7.79 -10.19 -8.99
C VAL A 42 7.11 -11.48 -9.45
N ILE A 43 6.42 -12.16 -8.54
CA ILE A 43 5.59 -13.31 -8.87
C ILE A 43 4.28 -12.77 -9.41
N LYS A 44 3.94 -13.12 -10.66
CA LYS A 44 2.74 -12.63 -11.32
C LYS A 44 1.50 -13.50 -11.08
N GLU A 45 1.69 -14.70 -10.56
CA GLU A 45 0.63 -15.70 -10.36
C GLU A 45 0.39 -15.91 -8.86
N PHE A 46 -0.11 -14.87 -8.19
CA PHE A 46 -0.64 -14.99 -6.84
C PHE A 46 -2.10 -14.55 -6.81
N GLU A 47 -2.88 -15.22 -5.98
CA GLU A 47 -4.28 -14.87 -5.77
C GLU A 47 -4.53 -14.65 -4.28
N VAL A 48 -5.27 -13.59 -3.96
CA VAL A 48 -5.60 -13.27 -2.57
C VAL A 48 -7.01 -13.78 -2.32
N PHE A 49 -7.13 -14.82 -1.50
CA PHE A 49 -8.41 -15.38 -1.09
C PHE A 49 -8.61 -15.19 0.41
N GLY A 50 -9.62 -14.40 0.77
CA GLY A 50 -9.90 -14.09 2.17
C GLY A 50 -8.70 -13.42 2.83
N ASN A 51 -8.10 -14.10 3.81
CA ASN A 51 -6.92 -13.62 4.55
C ASN A 51 -5.65 -14.42 4.22
N GLU A 52 -5.63 -15.08 3.06
CA GLU A 52 -4.53 -15.92 2.60
C GLU A 52 -4.10 -15.52 1.17
N ILE A 53 -2.80 -15.67 0.90
CA ILE A 53 -2.20 -15.49 -0.42
C ILE A 53 -1.85 -16.88 -0.94
N HIS A 54 -2.47 -17.24 -2.05
CA HIS A 54 -2.29 -18.54 -2.69
C HIS A 54 -1.30 -18.41 -3.85
N THR A 55 -0.37 -19.34 -3.94
CA THR A 55 0.68 -19.36 -4.97
C THR A 55 0.92 -20.77 -5.49
N TRP A 56 1.43 -20.87 -6.72
CA TRP A 56 1.86 -22.15 -7.31
C TRP A 56 3.28 -22.57 -6.87
N SER A 57 4.08 -21.64 -6.34
CA SER A 57 5.48 -21.89 -5.96
C SER A 57 5.63 -21.98 -4.44
N ASP A 58 6.55 -22.85 -4.00
CA ASP A 58 6.88 -23.15 -2.60
C ASP A 58 8.15 -22.42 -2.10
N ASP A 59 8.45 -21.26 -2.70
CA ASP A 59 9.66 -20.50 -2.38
C ASP A 59 9.45 -19.52 -1.21
N GLU A 60 10.56 -19.01 -0.65
CA GLU A 60 10.52 -17.90 0.31
C GLU A 60 10.07 -16.60 -0.39
N PHE A 61 8.98 -16.01 0.11
CA PHE A 61 8.39 -14.79 -0.45
C PHE A 61 8.48 -13.61 0.50
N ILE A 62 8.66 -12.43 -0.09
CA ILE A 62 8.53 -11.15 0.58
C ILE A 62 7.27 -10.48 0.07
N LEU A 63 6.33 -10.20 0.97
CA LEU A 63 5.14 -9.42 0.69
C LEU A 63 5.41 -7.94 0.97
N ASP A 64 5.21 -7.12 -0.05
CA ASP A 64 5.07 -5.68 0.09
C ASP A 64 3.60 -5.33 0.21
N TYR A 65 3.24 -4.59 1.25
CA TYR A 65 1.86 -4.20 1.50
C TYR A 65 1.72 -2.80 2.09
N VAL A 66 0.51 -2.27 1.94
CA VAL A 66 0.06 -1.07 2.64
C VAL A 66 -0.38 -1.50 4.04
N ALA A 67 0.41 -1.14 5.04
CA ALA A 67 0.12 -1.42 6.43
C ALA A 67 -0.81 -0.36 7.04
N ARG A 68 -1.64 -0.77 8.00
CA ARG A 68 -2.33 0.11 8.93
C ARG A 68 -1.31 0.59 9.96
N VAL A 69 -0.92 1.84 9.83
CA VAL A 69 -0.01 2.49 10.77
C VAL A 69 -0.79 3.34 11.77
N THR A 70 -0.21 3.53 12.95
CA THR A 70 -0.70 4.42 13.99
C THR A 70 -0.34 5.89 13.68
N GLU A 71 -1.04 6.84 14.32
CA GLU A 71 -0.94 8.27 14.00
C GLU A 71 0.45 8.88 14.22
N ASP A 72 1.27 8.27 15.09
CA ASP A 72 2.66 8.65 15.35
C ASP A 72 3.58 8.49 14.14
N LEU A 73 3.22 7.63 13.19
CA LEU A 73 3.97 7.42 11.95
C LEU A 73 3.44 8.27 10.79
N PHE A 74 2.39 9.06 10.99
CA PHE A 74 1.88 9.92 9.95
C PHE A 74 2.82 11.11 9.68
N PRO A 75 3.08 11.44 8.41
CA PRO A 75 3.78 12.67 8.08
C PRO A 75 3.04 13.90 8.64
N ALA A 76 3.78 14.89 9.12
CA ALA A 76 3.18 16.09 9.73
C ALA A 76 2.17 16.79 8.80
N TRP A 77 2.46 16.84 7.50
CA TRP A 77 1.54 17.43 6.51
C TRP A 77 0.21 16.66 6.40
N PHE A 78 0.22 15.34 6.62
CA PHE A 78 -0.99 14.51 6.58
C PHE A 78 -1.85 14.73 7.82
N VAL A 79 -1.23 14.88 8.99
CA VAL A 79 -1.91 15.24 10.24
C VAL A 79 -2.65 16.58 10.08
N THR A 80 -2.00 17.61 9.54
CA THR A 80 -2.64 18.91 9.29
C THR A 80 -3.83 18.82 8.33
N ILE A 81 -3.75 17.97 7.30
CA ILE A 81 -4.89 17.74 6.39
C ILE A 81 -6.07 17.12 7.15
N LEU A 82 -5.81 16.13 8.00
CA LEU A 82 -6.85 15.49 8.81
C LEU A 82 -7.49 16.50 9.76
N GLU A 83 -6.69 17.32 10.43
CA GLU A 83 -7.17 18.39 11.30
C GLU A 83 -8.07 19.37 10.55
N TYR A 84 -7.68 19.84 9.36
CA TYR A 84 -8.51 20.75 8.55
C TYR A 84 -9.79 20.08 8.05
N ARG A 85 -9.75 18.79 7.72
CA ARG A 85 -10.96 18.04 7.34
C ARG A 85 -11.91 17.88 8.52
N LEU A 86 -11.40 17.54 9.70
CA LEU A 86 -12.19 17.46 10.93
C LEU A 86 -12.77 18.82 11.30
N ALA A 87 -11.97 19.89 11.23
CA ALA A 87 -12.42 21.26 11.47
C ALA A 87 -13.55 21.66 10.52
N SER A 88 -13.47 21.29 9.25
CA SER A 88 -14.56 21.51 8.27
C SER A 88 -15.85 20.80 8.67
N VAL A 89 -15.76 19.52 9.04
CA VAL A 89 -16.93 18.73 9.48
C VAL A 89 -17.53 19.29 10.76
N PHE A 90 -16.72 19.64 11.75
CA PHE A 90 -17.19 20.25 12.99
C PHE A 90 -17.79 21.65 12.78
N SER A 91 -17.26 22.43 11.85
CA SER A 91 -17.81 23.75 11.52
C SER A 91 -19.22 23.63 10.92
N ALA A 92 -19.47 22.61 10.10
CA ALA A 92 -20.78 22.34 9.54
C ALA A 92 -21.75 21.72 10.58
N ALA A 93 -21.29 20.73 11.35
CA ALA A 93 -22.14 19.94 12.24
C ALA A 93 -22.41 20.61 13.59
N VAL A 94 -21.42 21.32 14.16
CA VAL A 94 -21.48 21.89 15.51
C VAL A 94 -21.71 23.39 15.45
N ALA A 95 -20.95 24.12 14.63
CA ALA A 95 -21.07 25.58 14.55
C ALA A 95 -22.15 26.05 13.55
N HIS A 96 -22.73 25.12 12.77
CA HIS A 96 -23.71 25.40 11.71
C HIS A 96 -23.27 26.51 10.74
N ASN A 97 -21.95 26.68 10.56
CA ASN A 97 -21.38 27.73 9.73
C ASN A 97 -20.80 27.11 8.45
N GLY A 98 -21.57 27.21 7.36
CA GLY A 98 -21.20 26.68 6.05
C GLY A 98 -20.01 27.41 5.41
N GLU A 99 -19.84 28.71 5.67
CA GLU A 99 -18.71 29.48 5.14
C GLU A 99 -17.40 29.02 5.78
N LEU A 100 -17.40 28.87 7.10
CA LEU A 100 -16.25 28.36 7.85
C LEU A 100 -15.93 26.90 7.44
N ALA A 101 -16.96 26.07 7.26
CA ALA A 101 -16.78 24.70 6.78
C ALA A 101 -16.12 24.67 5.38
N ASN A 102 -16.54 25.53 4.46
CA ASN A 102 -15.96 25.66 3.12
C ASN A 102 -14.53 26.19 3.16
N HIS A 103 -14.23 27.14 4.06
CA HIS A 103 -12.88 27.65 4.25
C HIS A 103 -11.90 26.53 4.62
N TRP A 104 -12.21 25.75 5.67
CA TRP A 104 -11.37 24.64 6.11
C TRP A 104 -11.27 23.51 5.07
N ALA A 105 -12.36 23.22 4.36
CA ALA A 105 -12.32 22.28 3.24
C ALA A 105 -11.38 22.76 2.12
N GLY A 106 -11.34 24.07 1.85
CA GLY A 106 -10.40 24.69 0.92
C GLY A 106 -8.95 24.54 1.36
N GLN A 107 -8.65 24.87 2.62
CA GLN A 107 -7.30 24.73 3.19
C GLN A 107 -6.81 23.26 3.14
N ALA A 108 -7.68 22.31 3.48
CA ALA A 108 -7.35 20.89 3.39
C ALA A 108 -6.98 20.47 1.95
N ARG A 109 -7.69 20.98 0.93
CA ARG A 109 -7.36 20.69 -0.48
C ARG A 109 -6.00 21.27 -0.88
N GLN A 110 -5.68 22.48 -0.45
CA GLN A 110 -4.38 23.08 -0.74
C GLN A 110 -3.24 22.29 -0.10
N LYS A 111 -3.41 21.87 1.16
CA LYS A 111 -2.42 21.01 1.83
C LYS A 111 -2.26 19.64 1.19
N VAL A 112 -3.31 19.05 0.61
CA VAL A 112 -3.18 17.82 -0.19
C VAL A 112 -2.31 18.04 -1.42
N ILE A 113 -2.44 19.18 -2.11
CA ILE A 113 -1.63 19.50 -3.30
C ILE A 113 -0.15 19.66 -2.90
N GLU A 114 0.11 20.41 -1.83
CA GLU A 114 1.46 20.58 -1.27
C GLU A 114 2.06 19.24 -0.83
N GLY A 115 1.29 18.41 -0.11
CA GLY A 115 1.72 17.08 0.33
C GLY A 115 2.05 16.16 -0.84
N LYS A 116 1.26 16.17 -1.91
CA LYS A 116 1.56 15.43 -3.14
C LYS A 116 2.83 15.91 -3.83
N HIS A 117 3.09 17.21 -3.82
CA HIS A 117 4.32 17.75 -4.39
C HIS A 117 5.54 17.29 -3.59
N ILE A 118 5.48 17.37 -2.26
CA ILE A 118 6.52 16.89 -1.33
C ILE A 118 6.73 15.37 -1.49
N ASP A 119 5.67 14.61 -1.67
CA ASP A 119 5.76 13.15 -1.91
C ASP A 119 6.45 12.87 -3.25
N SER A 120 6.07 13.58 -4.31
CA SER A 120 6.66 13.41 -5.65
C SER A 120 8.14 13.80 -5.73
N SER A 121 8.63 14.65 -4.83
CA SER A 121 10.04 15.05 -4.78
C SER A 121 10.90 14.16 -3.88
N GLN A 122 10.29 13.30 -3.07
CA GLN A 122 11.00 12.36 -2.20
C GLN A 122 11.41 11.07 -2.90
N ASP A 123 10.78 10.74 -4.03
CA ASP A 123 11.13 9.55 -4.82
C ASP A 123 12.13 9.90 -5.92
N GLU A 124 13.04 8.98 -6.20
CA GLU A 124 13.86 9.09 -7.41
C GLU A 124 12.96 8.81 -8.62
N PRO A 125 13.14 9.51 -9.76
CA PRO A 125 12.37 9.22 -10.96
C PRO A 125 12.55 7.74 -11.32
N ASN A 126 11.44 7.00 -11.31
CA ASN A 126 11.41 5.55 -11.50
C ASN A 126 12.25 5.15 -12.72
N ARG A 127 13.41 4.54 -12.48
CA ARG A 127 14.30 4.10 -13.54
C ARG A 127 13.72 2.82 -14.14
N ILE A 128 13.56 2.81 -15.45
CA ILE A 128 13.14 1.61 -16.16
C ILE A 128 14.27 0.58 -16.01
N HIS A 129 14.02 -0.51 -15.28
CA HIS A 129 14.94 -1.64 -15.21
C HIS A 129 14.78 -2.50 -16.48
N PRO A 130 15.75 -2.48 -17.42
CA PRO A 130 15.60 -3.16 -18.71
C PRO A 130 15.50 -4.68 -18.58
N GLU A 131 16.04 -5.26 -17.50
CA GLU A 131 16.02 -6.70 -17.23
C GLU A 131 14.59 -7.25 -17.05
N ARG A 132 13.66 -6.41 -16.56
CA ARG A 132 12.25 -6.79 -16.42
C ARG A 132 11.57 -7.12 -17.76
N PHE A 133 12.07 -6.56 -18.86
CA PHE A 133 11.53 -6.78 -20.20
C PHE A 133 12.27 -7.87 -20.98
N THR A 134 13.53 -8.16 -20.63
CA THR A 134 14.34 -9.18 -21.33
C THR A 134 14.03 -10.59 -20.83
N GLU A 135 13.68 -10.77 -19.56
CA GLU A 135 13.22 -12.08 -19.03
C GLU A 135 11.93 -12.55 -19.72
N TYR A 136 11.07 -11.62 -20.13
CA TYR A 136 9.81 -11.93 -20.83
C TYR A 136 9.98 -12.57 -22.21
N LYS A 137 11.11 -12.35 -22.89
CA LYS A 137 11.37 -12.91 -24.23
C LYS A 137 11.87 -14.36 -24.23
N ARG A 138 12.22 -14.93 -23.07
CA ARG A 138 12.78 -16.29 -22.97
C ARG A 138 11.75 -17.37 -22.61
N ALA A 139 10.49 -17.00 -22.40
CA ALA A 139 9.40 -17.90 -22.02
C ALA A 139 8.45 -18.25 -23.19
N PHE A 140 8.89 -18.11 -24.44
CA PHE A 140 8.19 -18.60 -25.64
C PHE A 140 9.05 -19.61 -26.39
#